data_AF-A0A3D3CQ47-F1
#
_entry.id   AF-A0A3D3CQ47-F1
#
_cell.length_a   1.000
_cell.length_b   1.000
_cell.length_c   1.000
_cell.angle_alpha   90.00
_cell.angle_beta   90.00
_cell.angle_gamma   90.00
#
_symmetry.space_group_name_H-M   'P 1'
#
loop_
_entity.id
_entity.type
_entity.pdbx_description
1 polymer ?
#
loop_
_entity_poly.entity_id
_entity_poly.type
_entity_poly.pdbx_seq_one_letter_code
_entity_poly.pdbx_strand_id
1 'polypeptide(L)'
;MFSALPAFFFISCSKTSADRQTMNPPPPGNGTSSCDTADMKYAADVVPILQSHCYACHGSNSNTGSGGIILDSYNDLKTYAGNGYLKGNITHATGYIGMPYG
;
A
#
# COMPACT_ATOMS: atom_id res chain seq x y z
N MET A 1 11.46 49.47 27.58
CA MET A 1 10.32 48.67 27.12
C MET A 1 10.80 47.90 25.90
N PHE A 2 11.39 46.72 26.12
CA PHE A 2 12.01 45.95 25.04
C PHE A 2 10.90 45.27 24.24
N SER A 3 10.59 45.82 23.07
CA SER A 3 9.66 45.24 22.11
C SER A 3 10.31 44.00 21.52
N ALA A 4 9.84 42.81 21.92
CA ALA A 4 10.24 41.55 21.33
C ALA A 4 9.67 41.48 19.91
N LEU A 5 10.53 41.62 18.90
CA LEU A 5 10.18 41.23 17.54
C LEU A 5 9.97 39.71 17.51
N PRO A 6 8.80 39.22 17.08
CA PRO A 6 8.61 37.79 16.92
C PRO A 6 9.49 37.31 15.77
N ALA A 7 10.42 36.39 16.07
CA ALA A 7 11.12 35.63 15.06
C ALA A 7 10.08 34.78 14.32
N PHE A 8 9.58 35.28 13.19
CA PHE A 8 8.82 34.50 12.23
C PHE A 8 9.76 33.49 11.57
N PHE A 9 9.87 32.33 12.22
CA PHE A 9 10.48 31.15 11.62
C PHE A 9 9.47 30.63 10.59
N PHE A 10 9.66 30.99 9.32
CA PHE A 10 8.94 30.36 8.21
C PHE A 10 9.44 28.91 8.12
N ILE A 11 8.71 28.01 8.80
CA ILE A 11 8.84 26.57 8.61
C ILE A 11 8.35 26.29 7.19
N SER A 12 9.29 26.28 6.24
CA SER A 12 9.09 25.73 4.90
C SER A 12 8.86 24.23 5.03
N CYS A 13 7.60 23.79 5.08
CA CYS A 13 7.24 22.43 4.71
C CYS A 13 7.13 22.36 3.19
N SER A 14 8.27 22.41 2.50
CA SER A 14 8.33 21.88 1.15
C SER A 14 8.14 20.38 1.28
N LYS A 15 6.94 19.87 0.96
CA LYS A 15 6.72 18.44 0.78
C LYS A 15 7.62 18.01 -0.37
N THR A 16 8.81 17.51 -0.07
CA THR A 16 9.59 16.78 -1.06
C THR A 16 8.99 15.38 -1.14
N SER A 17 7.92 15.24 -1.93
CA SER A 17 7.41 13.94 -2.39
C SER A 17 8.42 13.19 -3.28
N ALA A 18 9.64 13.73 -3.45
CA ALA A 18 10.72 13.18 -4.24
C ALA A 18 11.95 12.70 -3.41
N ASP A 19 11.96 12.87 -2.08
CA ASP A 19 13.10 12.49 -1.20
C ASP A 19 12.75 11.32 -0.27
N ARG A 20 12.07 10.34 -0.86
CA ARG A 20 12.26 8.92 -0.51
C ARG A 20 12.50 8.07 -1.76
N GLN A 21 13.00 8.70 -2.82
CA GLN A 21 13.42 8.02 -4.05
C GLN A 21 14.84 8.44 -4.46
N THR A 22 15.74 8.64 -3.50
CA THR A 22 17.18 8.52 -3.77
C THR A 22 17.67 7.17 -3.28
N MET A 23 17.53 6.18 -4.18
CA MET A 23 18.58 5.27 -4.60
C MET A 23 19.49 4.69 -3.50
N ASN A 24 19.11 3.52 -2.99
CA ASN A 24 19.98 2.37 -3.24
C ASN A 24 19.29 1.59 -4.36
N PRO A 25 19.96 1.25 -5.49
CA PRO A 25 19.39 0.21 -6.34
C PRO A 25 19.06 -0.99 -5.43
N PRO A 26 17.87 -1.61 -5.55
CA PRO A 26 17.71 -2.93 -4.94
C PRO A 26 18.93 -3.77 -5.38
N PRO A 27 19.52 -4.60 -4.51
CA PRO A 27 20.55 -5.55 -4.94
C PRO A 27 20.04 -6.23 -6.22
N PRO A 28 20.89 -6.53 -7.22
CA PRO A 28 20.44 -7.04 -8.52
C PRO A 28 19.62 -8.31 -8.33
N GLY A 29 18.33 -8.09 -8.11
CA GLY A 29 17.28 -9.07 -8.02
C GLY A 29 16.96 -9.38 -9.45
N ASN A 30 17.81 -10.24 -9.99
CA ASN A 30 17.68 -10.90 -11.27
C ASN A 30 16.24 -10.90 -11.77
N GLY A 31 15.97 -10.17 -12.85
CA GLY A 31 14.68 -10.09 -13.55
C GLY A 31 14.24 -11.41 -14.20
N THR A 32 14.61 -12.55 -13.62
CA THR A 32 14.14 -13.90 -13.93
C THR A 32 14.18 -14.80 -12.69
N SER A 33 14.04 -14.26 -11.47
CA SER A 33 13.63 -15.10 -10.36
C SER A 33 12.22 -15.59 -10.71
N SER A 34 12.12 -16.85 -11.15
CA SER A 34 10.84 -17.54 -11.23
C SER A 34 10.08 -17.24 -9.94
N CYS A 35 8.88 -16.66 -10.04
CA CYS A 35 8.03 -16.49 -8.87
C CYS A 35 7.79 -17.87 -8.28
N ASP A 36 8.50 -18.20 -7.20
CA ASP A 36 8.35 -19.47 -6.53
C ASP A 36 7.11 -19.41 -5.66
N THR A 37 6.09 -20.14 -6.09
CA THR A 37 4.82 -20.27 -5.37
C THR A 37 4.67 -21.63 -4.70
N ALA A 38 5.70 -22.49 -4.72
CA ALA A 38 5.59 -23.88 -4.27
C ALA A 38 5.21 -23.98 -2.78
N ASP A 39 5.77 -23.10 -1.95
CA ASP A 39 5.60 -23.15 -0.50
C ASP A 39 4.88 -21.96 0.13
N MET A 40 4.24 -21.11 -0.69
CA MET A 40 3.46 -19.97 -0.21
C MET A 40 2.31 -20.39 0.70
N LYS A 41 2.24 -19.78 1.88
CA LYS A 41 1.20 -19.97 2.89
C LYS A 41 0.46 -18.66 3.12
N TYR A 42 -0.86 -18.69 3.03
CA TYR A 42 -1.72 -17.51 3.23
C TYR A 42 -1.38 -16.74 4.52
N ALA A 43 -1.36 -17.43 5.67
CA ALA A 43 -1.17 -16.78 6.96
C ALA A 43 0.25 -16.23 7.17
N ALA A 44 1.27 -16.90 6.63
CA ALA A 44 2.67 -16.52 6.85
C ALA A 44 3.16 -15.49 5.83
N ASP A 45 2.75 -15.60 4.57
CA ASP A 45 3.30 -14.82 3.47
C ASP A 45 2.34 -13.73 2.98
N VAL A 46 1.03 -13.99 2.98
CA VAL A 46 0.04 -13.06 2.39
C VAL A 46 -0.54 -12.12 3.44
N VAL A 47 -0.97 -12.64 4.59
CA VAL A 47 -1.61 -11.84 5.64
C VAL A 47 -0.75 -10.66 6.11
N PRO A 48 0.58 -10.79 6.34
CA PRO A 48 1.40 -9.63 6.73
C PRO A 48 1.38 -8.49 5.70
N ILE A 49 1.32 -8.82 4.42
CA ILE A 49 1.23 -7.85 3.33
C ILE A 49 -0.12 -7.12 3.39
N LEU A 50 -1.21 -7.87 3.56
CA LEU A 50 -2.55 -7.29 3.67
C LEU A 50 -2.69 -6.40 4.90
N GLN A 51 -2.13 -6.81 6.04
CA GLN A 51 -2.09 -6.01 7.26
C GLN A 51 -1.35 -4.69 7.05
N SER A 52 -0.23 -4.72 6.34
CA SER A 52 0.61 -3.53 6.12
C SER A 52 0.02 -2.56 5.11
N HIS A 53 -0.69 -3.06 4.09
CA HIS A 53 -1.04 -2.24 2.91
C HIS A 53 -2.53 -2.17 2.59
N CYS A 54 -3.35 -3.09 3.08
CA CYS A 54 -4.75 -3.21 2.66
C CYS A 54 -5.72 -2.97 3.82
N TYR A 55 -5.44 -3.49 5.01
CA TYR A 55 -6.39 -3.47 6.13
C TYR A 55 -6.63 -2.08 6.72
N ALA A 56 -5.83 -1.07 6.38
CA ALA A 56 -6.17 0.32 6.70
C ALA A 56 -7.54 0.74 6.12
N CYS A 57 -7.95 0.11 5.01
CA CYS A 57 -9.22 0.38 4.33
C CYS A 57 -10.04 -0.89 4.08
N HIS A 58 -9.48 -2.10 4.16
CA HIS A 58 -10.17 -3.35 3.83
C HIS A 58 -10.19 -4.35 5.00
N GLY A 59 -9.98 -3.89 6.23
CA GLY A 59 -10.15 -4.71 7.43
C GLY A 59 -11.60 -4.72 7.91
N SER A 60 -11.96 -5.69 8.74
CA SER A 60 -13.32 -5.81 9.32
C SER A 60 -13.81 -4.53 9.99
N ASN A 61 -12.90 -3.74 10.57
CA ASN A 61 -13.22 -2.51 11.31
C ASN A 61 -12.92 -1.22 10.54
N SER A 62 -12.52 -1.31 9.27
CA SER A 62 -12.00 -0.17 8.49
C SER A 62 -12.53 -0.12 7.05
N ASN A 63 -13.56 -0.91 6.72
CA ASN A 63 -14.07 -1.09 5.36
C ASN A 63 -15.04 0.00 4.84
N THR A 64 -15.46 0.94 5.69
CA THR A 64 -16.55 1.87 5.35
C THR A 64 -16.21 2.75 4.15
N GLY A 65 -14.94 3.15 4.00
CA GLY A 65 -14.46 3.91 2.84
C GLY A 65 -14.20 3.07 1.58
N SER A 66 -14.30 1.73 1.68
CA SER A 66 -13.94 0.78 0.61
C SER A 66 -15.15 0.04 0.03
N GLY A 67 -16.33 0.67 0.09
CA GLY A 67 -17.57 0.05 -0.36
C GLY A 67 -18.01 -1.14 0.50
N GLY A 68 -17.52 -1.23 1.75
CA GLY A 68 -17.81 -2.35 2.65
C GLY A 68 -17.04 -3.64 2.33
N ILE A 69 -16.05 -3.58 1.43
CA ILE A 69 -15.25 -4.76 1.06
C ILE A 69 -14.25 -5.09 2.16
N ILE A 70 -14.38 -6.30 2.72
CA ILE A 70 -13.46 -6.88 3.71
C ILE A 70 -12.53 -7.86 2.99
N LEU A 71 -11.24 -7.87 3.35
CA LEU A 71 -10.22 -8.78 2.79
C LEU A 71 -9.47 -9.56 3.86
N ASP A 72 -9.91 -9.52 5.12
CA ASP A 72 -9.14 -10.07 6.24
C ASP A 72 -9.32 -11.57 6.52
N SER A 73 -10.22 -12.22 5.77
CA SER A 73 -10.33 -13.68 5.71
C SER A 73 -9.81 -14.25 4.38
N TYR A 74 -9.34 -15.50 4.43
CA TYR A 74 -8.90 -16.20 3.21
C TYR A 74 -10.01 -16.28 2.16
N ASN A 75 -11.26 -16.53 2.57
CA ASN A 75 -12.38 -16.69 1.65
C ASN A 75 -12.73 -15.36 0.97
N ASP A 76 -12.68 -14.26 1.72
CA ASP A 76 -12.95 -12.94 1.17
C ASP A 76 -11.86 -12.54 0.17
N LEU A 77 -10.58 -12.67 0.55
CA LEU A 77 -9.48 -12.39 -0.36
C LEU A 77 -9.52 -13.28 -1.60
N LYS A 78 -9.76 -14.58 -1.44
CA LYS A 78 -9.81 -15.55 -2.55
C LYS A 78 -10.83 -15.16 -3.61
N THR A 79 -11.96 -14.58 -3.20
CA THR A 79 -12.99 -14.11 -4.13
C THR A 79 -12.42 -13.05 -5.09
N TYR A 80 -11.71 -12.06 -4.57
CA TYR A 80 -11.11 -10.97 -5.37
C TYR A 80 -9.81 -11.36 -6.08
N ALA A 81 -9.07 -12.31 -5.52
CA ALA A 81 -7.92 -12.90 -6.19
C ALA A 81 -8.36 -13.72 -7.42
N GLY A 82 -9.43 -14.51 -7.27
CA GLY A 82 -9.94 -15.40 -8.32
C GLY A 82 -10.66 -14.70 -9.47
N ASN A 83 -11.28 -13.54 -9.21
CA ASN A 83 -11.97 -12.75 -10.24
C ASN A 83 -11.09 -11.67 -10.89
N GLY A 84 -9.80 -11.59 -10.51
CA GLY A 84 -8.81 -10.69 -11.10
C GLY A 84 -8.83 -9.26 -10.55
N TYR A 85 -9.79 -8.88 -9.72
CA TYR A 85 -9.86 -7.52 -9.16
C TYR A 85 -8.71 -7.20 -8.23
N LEU A 86 -8.24 -8.17 -7.43
CA LEU A 86 -7.10 -7.96 -6.54
C LEU A 86 -5.87 -7.52 -7.36
N LYS A 87 -5.52 -8.29 -8.40
CA LYS A 87 -4.38 -7.97 -9.27
C LYS A 87 -4.64 -6.67 -10.04
N GLY A 88 -5.80 -6.53 -10.67
CA GLY A 88 -6.11 -5.36 -11.50
C GLY A 88 -6.04 -4.05 -10.73
N ASN A 89 -6.59 -4.02 -9.52
CA ASN A 89 -6.60 -2.83 -8.66
C ASN A 89 -5.19 -2.48 -8.13
N ILE A 90 -4.39 -3.46 -7.67
CA ILE A 90 -3.04 -3.18 -7.14
C ILE A 90 -2.04 -2.82 -8.23
N THR A 91 -2.23 -3.31 -9.46
CA THR A 91 -1.38 -2.93 -10.62
C THR A 91 -1.89 -1.71 -11.36
N HIS A 92 -3.02 -1.13 -10.95
CA HIS A 92 -3.66 0.03 -11.59
C HIS A 92 -3.93 -0.24 -13.08
N ALA A 93 -4.39 -1.45 -13.39
CA ALA A 93 -4.65 -1.85 -14.78
C ALA A 93 -5.83 -1.06 -15.37
N THR A 94 -5.79 -0.81 -16.68
CA THR A 94 -6.86 -0.11 -17.39
C THR A 94 -8.22 -0.78 -17.15
N GLY A 95 -9.21 0.02 -16.76
CA GLY A 95 -10.57 -0.47 -16.45
C GLY A 95 -10.77 -0.91 -14.99
N TYR A 96 -9.73 -0.86 -14.14
CA TYR A 96 -9.81 -1.12 -12.71
C TYR A 96 -9.66 0.18 -11.91
N ILE A 97 -10.15 0.17 -10.66
CA ILE A 97 -9.94 1.27 -9.71
C ILE A 97 -8.60 1.04 -9.01
N GLY A 98 -7.62 1.89 -9.31
CA GLY A 98 -6.28 1.81 -8.73
C GLY A 98 -6.30 1.99 -7.21
N MET A 99 -5.70 1.04 -6.48
CA MET A 99 -5.62 1.04 -5.02
C MET A 99 -4.15 0.94 -4.56
N PRO A 100 -3.78 1.54 -3.41
CA PRO A 100 -4.61 2.42 -2.56
C PRO A 100 -4.92 3.74 -3.26
N TYR A 101 -6.02 4.39 -2.84
CA TYR A 101 -6.38 5.72 -3.34
C TYR A 101 -5.29 6.73 -2.94
N GLY A 102 -4.96 7.63 -3.88
CA GLY A 102 -3.99 8.72 -3.67
C GLY A 102 -4.55 9.85 -2.82
#